data_AF-A0A645E190-F1
#
_entry.id   AF-A0A645E190-F1
#
_cell.length_a   1.000
_cell.length_b   1.000
_cell.length_c   1.000
_cell.angle_alpha   90.00
_cell.angle_beta   90.00
_cell.angle_gamma   90.00
#
_symmetry.space_group_name_H-M   'P 1'
#
loop_
_entity.id
_entity.type
_entity.pdbx_description
1 polymer ?
#
loop_
_entity_poly.entity_id
_entity_poly.type
_entity_poly.pdbx_seq_one_letter_code
_entity_poly.pdbx_strand_id
1 'polypeptide(L)' 'MVGDAPGDLQAAKNNNVKFYPILVNKEAESWTTLENEAVPKLIEGTFDEEYQNKLIKSFNDMLNK' A
#
# COMPACT_ATOMS: atom_id res chain seq x y z
N MET A 1 1.04 -5.45 -5.55
CA MET A 1 2.36 -5.67 -4.90
C MET A 1 2.24 -5.18 -3.47
N VAL A 2 2.66 -6.00 -2.50
CA VAL A 2 2.73 -5.64 -1.08
C VAL A 2 4.20 -5.54 -0.72
N GLY A 3 4.61 -4.47 -0.05
CA GLY A 3 6.03 -4.28 0.31
C GLY A 3 6.23 -3.17 1.33
N ASP A 4 7.40 -3.15 1.97
CA ASP A 4 7.79 -2.24 3.05
C ASP A 4 8.95 -1.32 2.64
N ALA A 5 9.52 -1.51 1.45
CA ALA A 5 10.65 -0.72 0.96
C ALA A 5 10.27 0.24 -0.17
N PRO A 6 10.99 1.37 -0.33
CA PRO A 6 10.80 2.27 -1.47
C PRO A 6 11.12 1.58 -2.82
N GLY A 7 11.95 0.52 -2.81
CA GLY A 7 12.19 -0.31 -3.98
C GLY A 7 10.95 -1.05 -4.46
N ASP A 8 10.11 -1.55 -3.55
CA ASP A 8 8.84 -2.22 -3.90
C ASP A 8 7.85 -1.24 -4.51
N LEU A 9 7.78 -0.02 -3.96
CA LEU A 9 6.96 1.05 -4.56
C LEU A 9 7.40 1.34 -6.00
N GLN A 10 8.71 1.39 -6.25
CA GLN A 10 9.23 1.66 -7.60
C GLN A 10 8.99 0.47 -8.54
N ALA A 11 9.17 -0.76 -8.06
CA ALA A 11 8.84 -1.97 -8.82
C ALA A 11 7.35 -2.02 -9.18
N ALA A 12 6.46 -1.67 -8.24
CA ALA A 12 5.03 -1.61 -8.49
C ALA A 12 4.66 -0.58 -9.56
N LYS A 13 5.24 0.62 -9.48
CA LYS A 13 5.07 1.68 -10.50
C LYS A 13 5.54 1.24 -11.88
N ASN A 14 6.73 0.64 -11.96
CA ASN A 14 7.30 0.19 -13.24
C ASN A 14 6.46 -0.91 -13.90
N ASN A 15 5.80 -1.76 -13.09
CA ASN A 15 4.92 -2.81 -13.59
C ASN A 15 3.45 -2.38 -13.71
N ASN A 16 3.13 -1.11 -13.47
CA ASN A 16 1.78 -0.57 -13.50
C ASN A 16 0.78 -1.33 -12.60
N VAL A 17 1.26 -1.85 -11.47
CA VAL A 17 0.44 -2.59 -10.49
C VAL A 17 0.14 -1.75 -9.25
N LYS A 18 -1.00 -2.01 -8.61
CA LYS A 18 -1.34 -1.39 -7.32
C LYS A 18 -0.34 -1.80 -6.24
N PHE A 19 -0.07 -0.90 -5.30
CA PHE A 19 0.97 -1.02 -4.29
C PHE A 19 0.38 -0.84 -2.90
N TYR A 20 0.59 -1.80 -2.02
CA TYR A 20 0.15 -1.69 -0.64
C TYR A 20 1.37 -1.69 0.29
N PRO A 21 1.61 -0.59 1.03
CA PRO A 21 2.73 -0.49 1.94
C PRO A 21 2.48 -1.25 3.25
N ILE A 22 3.48 -1.97 3.73
CA ILE A 22 3.52 -2.45 5.12
C ILE A 22 4.29 -1.42 5.96
N LEU A 23 3.60 -0.81 6.93
CA LEU A 23 4.19 0.24 7.76
C LEU A 23 5.01 -0.37 8.91
N VAL A 24 6.28 0.05 9.01
CA VAL A 24 7.18 -0.34 10.11
C VAL A 24 6.57 0.08 11.45
N ASN A 25 6.65 -0.78 12.48
CA ASN A 25 5.96 -0.63 13.78
C ASN A 25 4.42 -0.68 13.74
N LYS A 26 3.82 -0.92 12.57
CA LYS A 26 2.38 -1.07 12.37
C LYS A 26 2.05 -2.25 11.46
N GLU A 27 2.89 -3.29 11.48
CA GLU A 27 2.77 -4.43 10.58
C GLU A 27 1.43 -5.15 10.79
N ALA A 28 1.08 -5.46 12.04
CA ALA A 28 -0.18 -6.14 12.36
C ALA A 28 -1.42 -5.37 11.88
N GLU A 29 -1.44 -4.04 12.08
CA GLU A 29 -2.50 -3.17 11.58
C GLU A 29 -2.52 -3.13 10.04
N SER A 30 -1.34 -3.11 9.42
CA SER A 30 -1.17 -3.07 7.96
C SER A 30 -1.69 -4.36 7.32
N TRP A 31 -1.38 -5.52 7.89
CA TRP A 31 -1.90 -6.82 7.46
C TRP A 31 -3.40 -6.94 7.66
N THR A 32 -3.92 -6.48 8.80
CA THR A 32 -5.37 -6.49 9.08
C THR A 32 -6.13 -5.61 8.09
N THR A 33 -5.60 -4.42 7.80
CA THR A 33 -6.22 -3.48 6.84
C THR A 33 -6.08 -3.99 5.40
N LEU A 34 -4.98 -4.68 5.07
CA LEU A 34 -4.80 -5.32 3.77
C LEU A 34 -5.92 -6.34 3.52
N GLU A 35 -6.13 -7.26 4.46
CA GLU A 35 -7.12 -8.33 4.36
C GLU A 35 -8.55 -7.80 4.38
N ASN A 36 -8.88 -6.89 5.30
CA ASN A 36 -10.26 -6.46 5.52
C ASN A 36 -10.71 -5.29 4.65
N GLU A 37 -9.79 -4.50 4.09
CA GLU A 37 -10.13 -3.30 3.32
C GLU A 37 -9.53 -3.33 1.91
N ALA A 38 -8.21 -3.47 1.79
CA ALA A 38 -7.54 -3.32 0.50
C ALA A 38 -7.83 -4.48 -0.47
N VAL A 39 -7.88 -5.72 0.01
CA VAL A 39 -8.23 -6.91 -0.80
C VAL A 39 -9.68 -6.83 -1.30
N PRO A 40 -10.70 -6.56 -0.46
CA PRO A 40 -12.06 -6.32 -0.93
C PRO A 40 -12.14 -5.20 -1.98
N LYS A 41 -11.49 -4.06 -1.74
CA LYS A 41 -11.44 -2.95 -2.71
C LYS A 41 -10.84 -3.36 -4.05
N LEU A 42 -9.80 -4.20 -4.05
CA LEU A 42 -9.20 -4.73 -5.28
C LEU A 42 -10.16 -5.66 -6.02
N ILE A 43 -10.87 -6.53 -5.31
CA ILE A 43 -11.84 -7.48 -5.89
C ILE A 43 -13.05 -6.73 -6.46
N GLU A 44 -13.57 -5.74 -5.73
CA GLU A 44 -14.72 -4.92 -6.14
C GLU A 44 -14.36 -3.85 -7.18
N GLY A 45 -13.07 -3.67 -7.50
CA GLY A 45 -12.62 -2.62 -8.43
C GLY A 45 -12.71 -1.20 -7.87
N THR A 46 -12.91 -1.04 -6.56
CA THR A 46 -12.96 0.25 -5.86
C THR A 46 -11.61 0.69 -5.30
N PHE A 47 -10.54 -0.06 -5.58
CA PHE A 47 -9.15 0.36 -5.35
C PHE A 47 -8.74 1.38 -6.41
N ASP A 48 -9.14 2.62 -6.19
CA ASP A 48 -8.90 3.75 -7.07
C ASP A 48 -7.49 4.36 -6.89
N GLU A 49 -7.23 5.45 -7.59
CA GLU A 49 -5.96 6.17 -7.48
C GLU A 49 -5.88 7.02 -6.21
N GLU A 50 -7.01 7.53 -5.70
CA GLU A 50 -7.02 8.30 -4.46
C GLU A 50 -6.61 7.42 -3.27
N TYR A 51 -7.13 6.20 -3.17
CA TYR A 51 -6.74 5.25 -2.14
C TYR A 51 -5.27 4.86 -2.24
N GLN A 52 -4.79 4.54 -3.45
CA GLN A 52 -3.38 4.26 -3.73
C GLN A 52 -2.48 5.43 -3.29
N ASN A 53 -2.84 6.66 -3.64
CA ASN A 53 -2.07 7.86 -3.29
C ASN A 53 -2.05 8.11 -1.77
N LYS A 54 -3.18 7.84 -1.09
CA LYS A 54 -3.26 7.94 0.37
C LYS A 54 -2.30 6.95 1.05
N LEU A 55 -2.28 5.69 0.60
CA LEU A 55 -1.37 4.67 1.11
C LEU A 55 0.10 5.07 0.89
N ILE A 56 0.46 5.49 -0.33
CA ILE A 56 1.82 5.93 -0.67
C ILE A 56 2.23 7.14 0.17
N LYS A 57 1.31 8.08 0.41
CA LYS A 57 1.57 9.24 1.27
C LYS A 57 1.88 8.81 2.70
N SER A 58 1.03 7.97 3.30
CA SER A 58 1.26 7.44 4.66
C SER A 58 2.57 6.66 4.76
N PHE A 59 2.95 5.93 3.71
CA PHE A 59 4.22 5.23 3.63
C PHE A 59 5.42 6.18 3.60
N ASN A 60 5.40 7.19 2.73
CA ASN A 60 6.46 8.20 2.66
C ASN A 60 6.58 9.01 3.95
N ASP A 61 5.47 9.34 4.60
CA ASP A 61 5.46 10.03 5.90
C ASP A 61 6.13 9.19 7.00
N MET A 62 6.02 7.85 6.92
CA MET A 62 6.66 6.93 7.86
C MET A 62 8.16 6.74 7.57
N LEU A 63 8.56 6.76 6.29
CA LEU A 63 9.96 6.65 5.88
C LEU A 63 10.79 7.91 6.15
N ASN A 64 10.16 9.09 6.12
CA ASN A 64 10.83 10.37 6.35
C ASN A 64 10.89 10.77 7.84
N LYS A 65 10.51 9.86 8.75
CA LYS A 65 10.39 10.10 10.19
C LYS A 65 11.48 9.37 10.96
#